data_AF-A0A538D6P0-F1
#
_entry.id   AF-A0A538D6P0-F1
#
_cell.length_a   1.000
_cell.length_b   1.000
_cell.length_c   1.000
_cell.angle_alpha   90.00
_cell.angle_beta   90.00
_cell.angle_gamma   90.00
#
_symmetry.space_group_name_H-M   'P 1'
#
loop_
_entity.id
_entity.type
_entity.pdbx_description
1 polymer ?
#
loop_
_entity_poly.entity_id
_entity_poly.type
_entity_poly.pdbx_seq_one_letter_code
_entity_poly.pdbx_strand_id
1 'polypeptide(L)'
;MTIAGTLSSSIRRGLAALLIAASIIACSDSANEPTSASQTSFTTSTASASSTRAPATTAQLLRVDVISRRPHDSRSFTEGLVMAGGRLYEGSGLRGESTLREVNPQTGVVDRSIAIDRPYFGEGIAVVDDRIIQLTWQEHTAFVYQL
;
A
#
# COMPACT_ATOMS: atom_id res chain seq x y z
N MET A 1 -49.97 -22.36 -0.50
CA MET A 1 -49.78 -22.64 0.94
C MET A 1 -49.00 -21.47 1.52
N THR A 2 -49.75 -20.52 2.08
CA THR A 2 -49.30 -19.27 2.69
C THR A 2 -48.67 -19.55 4.04
N ILE A 3 -47.52 -18.96 4.38
CA ILE A 3 -47.29 -18.30 5.67
C ILE A 3 -46.34 -17.11 5.45
N ALA A 4 -46.91 -15.92 5.62
CA ALA A 4 -46.21 -14.66 5.83
C ALA A 4 -45.71 -14.58 7.29
N GLY A 5 -44.56 -13.95 7.51
CA GLY A 5 -44.07 -13.58 8.83
C GLY A 5 -43.56 -12.13 8.80
N THR A 6 -44.32 -11.23 9.42
CA THR A 6 -44.00 -9.81 9.65
C THR A 6 -43.83 -9.54 11.15
N LEU A 7 -43.17 -8.41 11.44
CA LEU A 7 -43.01 -7.68 12.72
C LEU A 7 -41.76 -8.12 13.51
N SER A 8 -40.93 -7.23 14.08
CA SER A 8 -41.27 -6.00 14.78
C SER A 8 -40.06 -5.05 14.92
N SER A 9 -40.35 -3.75 14.98
CA SER A 9 -39.42 -2.63 15.18
C SER A 9 -38.82 -2.55 16.59
N SER A 10 -37.64 -1.93 16.75
CA SER A 10 -37.49 -0.81 17.70
C SER A 10 -36.17 -0.05 17.57
N ILE A 11 -36.34 1.27 17.49
CA ILE A 11 -35.35 2.34 17.51
C ILE A 11 -34.69 2.44 18.89
N ARG A 12 -33.37 2.66 18.95
CA ARG A 12 -32.76 3.52 19.98
C ARG A 12 -31.67 4.39 19.36
N ARG A 13 -32.04 5.66 19.14
CA ARG A 13 -31.12 6.78 18.92
C ARG A 13 -30.47 7.11 20.26
N GLY A 14 -29.15 7.02 20.33
CA GLY A 14 -28.35 7.59 21.43
C GLY A 14 -27.52 8.74 20.90
N LEU A 15 -27.98 9.98 21.14
CA LEU A 15 -27.21 11.21 20.96
C LEU A 15 -26.64 11.61 22.33
N ALA A 16 -25.33 11.78 22.46
CA ALA A 16 -24.62 12.59 23.47
C ALA A 16 -23.12 12.30 23.35
N ALA A 17 -22.17 13.19 23.59
CA ALA A 17 -22.09 14.64 23.62
C ALA A 17 -20.57 14.93 23.60
N LEU A 18 -20.20 15.99 22.90
CA LEU A 18 -18.87 16.56 22.73
C LEU A 18 -18.22 16.94 24.06
N LEU A 19 -16.95 16.61 24.30
CA LEU A 19 -16.05 17.44 25.12
C LEU A 19 -14.60 17.32 24.61
N ILE A 20 -14.13 18.44 24.04
CA ILE A 20 -12.75 18.74 23.70
C ILE A 20 -12.06 19.26 24.96
N ALA A 21 -10.87 18.75 25.28
CA ALA A 21 -9.93 19.43 26.17
C ALA A 21 -8.53 19.31 25.57
N ALA A 22 -8.06 20.38 24.95
CA ALA A 22 -6.67 20.57 24.57
C ALA A 22 -5.92 21.11 25.78
N SER A 23 -4.91 20.38 26.26
CA SER A 23 -4.00 20.84 27.31
C SER A 23 -2.70 21.30 26.67
N ILE A 24 -2.54 22.62 26.53
CA ILE A 24 -1.26 23.25 26.26
C ILE A 24 -0.55 23.35 27.61
N ILE A 25 0.51 22.55 27.81
CA ILE A 25 1.45 22.74 28.92
C ILE A 25 2.75 23.25 28.31
N ALA A 26 2.89 24.56 28.32
CA ALA A 26 4.20 25.22 28.26
C ALA A 26 4.73 25.29 29.69
N CYS A 27 5.90 24.71 29.94
CA CYS A 27 6.67 24.92 31.16
C CYS A 27 8.14 25.11 30.78
N SER A 28 8.51 26.39 30.77
CA SER A 28 9.74 27.02 31.24
C SER A 28 11.09 26.30 31.08
N ASP A 29 11.96 27.03 30.37
CA ASP A 29 13.41 26.93 30.35
C ASP A 29 13.99 26.95 31.78
N SER A 30 14.80 25.96 32.13
CA SER A 30 15.63 26.00 33.33
C SER A 30 17.00 25.47 32.96
N ALA A 31 17.94 26.41 32.83
CA ALA A 31 19.35 26.17 32.70
C ALA A 31 19.84 25.21 33.78
N ASN A 32 20.54 24.16 33.37
CA ASN A 32 21.45 23.41 34.23
C ASN A 32 22.71 23.08 33.40
N GLU A 33 23.79 23.77 33.74
CA GLU A 33 25.17 23.44 33.36
C GLU A 33 25.56 22.05 33.88
N PRO A 34 26.26 21.21 33.10
CA PRO A 34 27.08 20.15 33.64
C PRO A 34 28.57 20.40 33.38
N THR A 35 29.25 20.78 34.46
CA THR A 35 30.52 20.26 34.99
C THR A 35 31.45 19.51 34.02
N SER A 36 32.64 20.08 33.83
CA SER A 36 33.81 19.51 33.16
C SER A 36 34.12 18.06 33.57
N ALA A 37 34.08 17.16 32.59
CA ALA A 37 34.71 15.84 32.66
C ALA A 37 35.95 15.82 31.76
N SER A 38 37.09 15.45 32.33
CA SER A 38 38.38 15.27 31.66
C SER A 38 38.29 14.25 30.53
N GLN A 39 38.57 14.67 29.30
CA GLN A 39 38.61 13.79 28.13
C GLN A 39 39.97 13.09 28.06
N THR A 40 39.99 11.78 28.26
CA THR A 40 41.14 10.92 27.95
C THR A 40 41.24 10.77 26.43
N SER A 41 42.35 11.23 25.85
CA SER A 41 42.62 11.14 24.43
C SER A 41 42.87 9.69 24.01
N PHE A 42 41.93 9.09 23.29
CA PHE A 42 42.16 7.86 22.53
C PHE A 42 42.63 8.24 21.13
N THR A 43 43.89 7.95 20.80
CA THR A 43 44.40 8.04 19.44
C THR A 43 43.91 6.84 18.62
N THR A 44 42.76 6.99 17.97
CA THR A 44 42.33 6.07 16.92
C THR A 44 43.16 6.33 15.67
N SER A 45 44.01 5.37 15.31
CA SER A 45 44.72 5.34 14.03
C SER A 45 43.70 5.11 12.90
N THR A 46 43.30 6.18 12.23
CA THR A 46 42.40 6.12 11.08
C THR A 46 43.19 5.69 9.86
N ALA A 47 43.12 4.39 9.51
CA ALA A 47 43.59 3.92 8.22
C ALA A 47 42.70 4.53 7.11
N SER A 48 43.25 5.42 6.30
CA SER A 48 42.60 5.96 5.11
C SER A 48 42.50 4.87 4.04
N ALA A 49 41.36 4.18 4.00
CA ALA A 49 40.98 3.39 2.83
C ALA A 49 40.63 4.36 1.70
N SER A 50 41.51 4.49 0.72
CA SER A 50 41.23 5.20 -0.53
C SER A 50 40.22 4.39 -1.33
N SER A 51 38.94 4.70 -1.18
CA SER A 51 37.88 4.14 -2.03
C SER A 51 37.95 4.80 -3.41
N THR A 52 38.38 4.06 -4.42
CA THR A 52 38.24 4.48 -5.82
C THR A 52 36.75 4.41 -6.17
N ARG A 53 36.09 5.57 -6.18
CA ARG A 53 34.69 5.71 -6.62
C ARG A 53 34.62 5.32 -8.10
N ALA A 54 33.86 4.27 -8.41
CA ALA A 54 33.53 3.92 -9.79
C ALA A 54 32.93 5.14 -10.51
N PRO A 55 33.24 5.35 -11.80
CA PRO A 55 32.67 6.46 -12.56
C PRO A 55 31.14 6.35 -12.52
N ALA A 56 30.49 7.43 -12.10
CA ALA A 56 29.03 7.48 -12.05
C ALA A 56 28.50 7.55 -13.49
N THR A 57 27.97 6.44 -14.00
CA THR A 57 27.20 6.45 -15.24
C THR A 57 25.98 7.34 -15.03
N THR A 58 25.85 8.40 -15.83
CA THR A 58 24.67 9.26 -15.79
C THR A 58 23.45 8.48 -16.25
N ALA A 59 22.38 8.47 -15.45
CA ALA A 59 21.13 7.82 -15.83
C ALA A 59 20.57 8.45 -17.11
N GLN A 60 20.09 7.62 -18.03
CA GLN A 60 19.43 8.09 -19.24
C GLN A 60 18.09 8.74 -18.88
N LEU A 61 17.87 9.98 -19.35
CA LEU A 61 16.58 10.65 -19.25
C LEU A 61 15.68 10.25 -20.43
N LEU A 62 14.53 9.64 -20.14
CA LEU A 62 13.52 9.24 -21.14
C LEU A 62 12.30 10.16 -21.07
N ARG A 63 11.62 10.36 -22.21
CA ARG A 63 10.33 11.05 -22.32
C ARG A 63 9.25 10.05 -22.69
N VAL A 64 8.06 10.21 -22.10
CA VAL A 64 6.87 9.42 -22.43
C VAL A 64 5.95 10.22 -23.34
N ASP A 65 5.40 9.55 -24.37
CA ASP A 65 4.37 10.09 -25.26
C ASP A 65 3.07 9.31 -25.05
N VAL A 66 1.97 10.02 -24.79
CA VAL A 66 0.67 9.39 -24.58
C VAL A 66 0.03 9.03 -25.91
N ILE A 67 0.17 7.78 -26.32
CA ILE A 67 -0.37 7.27 -27.60
C ILE A 67 -1.87 6.93 -27.53
N SER A 68 -2.39 6.62 -26.34
CA SER A 68 -3.81 6.34 -26.11
C SER A 68 -4.18 6.49 -24.65
N ARG A 69 -5.48 6.64 -24.37
CA ARG A 69 -6.05 6.64 -23.02
C ARG A 69 -7.19 5.63 -22.97
N ARG A 70 -7.35 4.95 -21.84
CA ARG A 70 -8.38 3.95 -21.58
C ARG A 70 -9.13 4.30 -20.29
N PRO A 71 -10.43 3.98 -20.18
CA PRO A 71 -11.14 4.10 -18.92
C PRO A 71 -10.51 3.20 -17.85
N HIS A 72 -10.52 3.65 -16.60
CA HIS A 72 -10.07 2.91 -15.43
C HIS A 72 -11.04 3.17 -14.25
N ASP A 73 -11.31 2.16 -13.43
CA ASP A 73 -12.13 2.31 -12.23
C ASP A 73 -11.35 3.12 -11.18
N SER A 74 -11.70 4.39 -11.01
CA SER A 74 -11.03 5.31 -10.09
C SER A 74 -11.12 4.91 -8.61
N ARG A 75 -11.93 3.89 -8.27
CA ARG A 75 -12.01 3.32 -6.93
C ARG A 75 -11.05 2.14 -6.74
N SER A 76 -10.41 1.64 -7.81
CA SER A 76 -9.43 0.58 -7.72
C SER A 76 -8.09 1.16 -7.26
N PHE A 77 -7.61 0.76 -6.09
CA PHE A 77 -6.28 1.13 -5.61
C PHE A 77 -5.25 0.17 -6.23
N THR A 78 -4.81 0.49 -7.45
CA THR A 78 -3.94 -0.39 -8.26
C THR A 78 -2.57 -0.59 -7.62
N GLU A 79 -2.21 -1.85 -7.34
CA GLU A 79 -0.88 -2.24 -6.83
C GLU A 79 -0.16 -3.24 -7.73
N GLY A 80 -0.89 -3.90 -8.63
CA GLY A 80 -0.34 -4.78 -9.64
C GLY A 80 -1.09 -4.67 -10.97
N LEU A 81 -0.36 -4.70 -12.08
CA LEU A 81 -0.94 -4.53 -13.41
C LEU A 81 -0.17 -5.35 -14.45
N VAL A 82 -0.84 -6.29 -15.12
CA VAL A 82 -0.22 -7.20 -16.11
C VAL A 82 -1.13 -7.38 -17.32
N MET A 83 -0.56 -7.34 -18.53
CA MET A 83 -1.24 -7.73 -19.77
C MET A 83 -0.88 -9.18 -20.10
N ALA A 84 -1.89 -10.05 -20.26
CA ALA A 84 -1.70 -11.44 -20.67
C ALA A 84 -2.90 -11.94 -21.47
N GLY A 85 -2.67 -12.70 -22.54
CA GLY A 85 -3.75 -13.28 -23.36
C GLY A 85 -4.72 -12.24 -23.97
N GLY A 86 -4.28 -11.01 -24.20
CA GLY A 86 -5.15 -9.92 -24.69
C GLY A 86 -6.07 -9.32 -23.62
N ARG A 87 -5.91 -9.70 -22.36
CA ARG A 87 -6.61 -9.17 -21.19
C ARG A 87 -5.68 -8.34 -20.31
N LEU A 88 -6.28 -7.48 -19.49
CA LEU A 88 -5.60 -6.77 -18.43
C LEU A 88 -5.95 -7.43 -17.10
N TYR A 89 -4.95 -7.81 -16.32
CA TYR A 89 -5.13 -8.27 -14.95
C TYR A 89 -4.67 -7.17 -14.00
N GLU A 90 -5.46 -6.92 -12.96
CA GLU A 90 -5.20 -5.88 -11.97
C GLU A 90 -5.30 -6.46 -10.55
N GLY A 91 -4.23 -6.31 -9.77
CA GLY A 91 -4.26 -6.51 -8.32
C GLY A 91 -4.52 -5.16 -7.64
N SER A 92 -5.49 -5.12 -6.71
CA SER A 92 -5.80 -3.92 -5.94
C SER A 92 -5.49 -4.11 -4.45
N GLY A 93 -5.07 -3.03 -3.81
CA GLY A 93 -4.88 -2.91 -2.37
C GLY A 93 -6.16 -2.53 -1.63
N LEU A 94 -5.96 -2.01 -0.40
CA LEU A 94 -6.94 -1.69 0.65
C LEU A 94 -7.36 -2.91 1.49
N ARG A 95 -7.07 -2.88 2.80
CA ARG A 95 -7.40 -3.99 3.72
C ARG A 95 -8.91 -4.22 3.75
N GLY A 96 -9.32 -5.45 3.49
CA GLY A 96 -10.74 -5.82 3.42
C GLY A 96 -11.44 -5.49 2.10
N GLU A 97 -10.75 -4.85 1.15
CA GLU A 97 -11.28 -4.46 -0.16
C GLU A 97 -10.35 -4.86 -1.33
N SER A 98 -9.22 -5.51 -1.03
CA SER A 98 -8.25 -5.96 -2.02
C SER A 98 -8.85 -7.02 -2.94
N THR A 99 -8.51 -6.96 -4.23
CA THR A 99 -9.06 -7.84 -5.26
C THR A 99 -8.00 -8.24 -6.29
N LEU A 100 -8.21 -9.35 -6.98
CA LEU A 100 -7.63 -9.64 -8.30
C LEU A 100 -8.74 -9.53 -9.34
N ARG A 101 -8.52 -8.76 -10.41
CA ARG A 101 -9.50 -8.49 -11.45
C ARG A 101 -8.98 -8.87 -12.83
N GLU A 102 -9.84 -9.42 -13.67
CA GLU A 102 -9.66 -9.44 -15.13
C GLU A 102 -10.49 -8.32 -15.73
N VAL A 103 -9.84 -7.49 -16.55
CA VAL A 103 -10.38 -6.24 -17.09
C VAL A 103 -10.23 -6.25 -18.60
N ASN A 104 -11.28 -5.80 -19.29
CA ASN A 104 -11.20 -5.51 -20.72
C ASN A 104 -10.31 -4.26 -20.93
N PRO A 105 -9.16 -4.38 -21.62
CA PRO A 105 -8.20 -3.28 -21.74
C PRO A 105 -8.67 -2.10 -22.60
N GLN A 106 -9.73 -2.27 -23.39
CA GLN A 106 -10.29 -1.22 -24.24
C GLN A 106 -11.36 -0.41 -23.51
N THR A 107 -12.21 -1.09 -22.74
CA THR A 107 -13.40 -0.47 -22.11
C THR A 107 -13.22 -0.20 -20.61
N GLY A 108 -12.28 -0.85 -19.93
CA GLY A 108 -12.12 -0.79 -18.47
C GLY A 108 -13.18 -1.59 -17.71
N VAL A 109 -14.02 -2.37 -18.41
CA VAL A 109 -15.04 -3.23 -17.78
C VAL A 109 -14.34 -4.41 -17.09
N VAL A 110 -14.73 -4.68 -15.83
CA VAL A 110 -14.27 -5.84 -15.06
C VAL A 110 -15.09 -7.06 -15.47
N ASP A 111 -14.44 -8.05 -16.08
CA ASP A 111 -15.07 -9.29 -16.54
C ASP A 111 -15.11 -10.35 -15.42
N ARG A 112 -14.06 -10.42 -14.60
CA ARG A 112 -13.98 -11.29 -13.40
C ARG A 112 -13.31 -10.54 -12.25
N SER A 113 -13.71 -10.85 -11.02
CA SER A 113 -13.09 -10.30 -9.80
C SER A 113 -13.11 -11.34 -8.69
N ILE A 114 -11.97 -11.49 -8.01
CA ILE A 114 -11.80 -12.35 -6.85
C ILE A 114 -11.38 -11.45 -5.69
N ALA A 115 -12.14 -11.47 -4.59
CA ALA A 115 -11.75 -10.77 -3.38
C ALA A 115 -10.63 -11.52 -2.67
N ILE A 116 -9.67 -10.78 -2.14
CA ILE A 116 -8.68 -11.32 -1.20
C ILE A 116 -9.29 -11.28 0.20
N ASP A 117 -9.00 -12.29 1.01
CA ASP A 117 -9.49 -12.35 2.39
C ASP A 117 -9.09 -11.11 3.19
N ARG A 118 -10.00 -10.68 4.08
CA ARG A 118 -9.91 -9.41 4.80
C ARG A 118 -8.58 -9.08 5.52
N PRO A 119 -7.84 -10.02 6.12
CA PRO A 119 -6.59 -9.67 6.79
C PRO A 119 -5.49 -9.22 5.83
N TYR A 120 -5.59 -9.56 4.53
CA TYR A 120 -4.55 -9.30 3.55
C TYR A 120 -4.77 -7.95 2.84
N PHE A 121 -3.64 -7.29 2.55
CA PHE A 121 -3.58 -6.16 1.63
C PHE A 121 -2.92 -6.65 0.34
N GLY A 122 -3.64 -6.63 -0.78
CA GLY A 122 -3.16 -7.10 -2.07
C GLY A 122 -2.14 -6.14 -2.69
N GLU A 123 -1.11 -6.70 -3.30
CA GLU A 123 0.00 -5.96 -3.90
C GLU A 123 0.22 -6.38 -5.37
N GLY A 124 1.46 -6.23 -5.84
CA GLY A 124 1.91 -6.64 -7.17
C GLY A 124 1.50 -8.06 -7.57
N ILE A 125 1.16 -8.19 -8.85
CA ILE A 125 0.82 -9.45 -9.51
C ILE A 125 1.81 -9.78 -10.62
N ALA A 126 2.00 -11.06 -10.90
CA ALA A 126 2.73 -11.55 -12.06
C ALA A 126 2.00 -12.74 -12.67
N VAL A 127 2.07 -12.88 -13.99
CA VAL A 127 1.65 -14.09 -14.69
C VAL A 127 2.86 -14.99 -14.90
N VAL A 128 2.78 -16.24 -14.44
CA VAL A 128 3.79 -17.28 -14.61
C VAL A 128 3.08 -18.53 -15.12
N ASP A 129 3.41 -18.94 -16.34
CA ASP A 129 2.70 -20.00 -17.07
C ASP A 129 1.19 -19.73 -17.14
N ASP A 130 0.37 -20.64 -16.61
CA ASP A 130 -1.09 -20.61 -16.53
C ASP A 130 -1.61 -20.08 -15.19
N ARG A 131 -0.76 -19.37 -14.44
CA ARG A 131 -1.06 -18.87 -13.10
C ARG A 131 -0.81 -17.38 -12.94
N ILE A 132 -1.61 -16.76 -12.07
CA ILE A 132 -1.35 -15.42 -11.53
C ILE A 132 -0.86 -15.60 -10.09
N ILE A 133 0.27 -14.99 -9.78
CA ILE A 133 0.82 -14.90 -8.43
C ILE A 133 0.58 -13.47 -7.93
N GLN A 134 -0.08 -13.32 -6.80
CA GLN A 134 -0.33 -12.02 -6.16
C GLN A 134 0.35 -11.97 -4.79
N LEU A 135 1.19 -10.97 -4.58
CA LEU A 135 1.81 -10.72 -3.28
C LEU A 135 0.84 -10.03 -2.33
N THR A 136 1.14 -10.14 -1.05
CA THR A 136 0.52 -9.34 0.01
C THR A 136 1.58 -8.47 0.68
N TRP A 137 1.18 -7.32 1.20
CA TRP A 137 2.11 -6.32 1.72
C TRP A 137 2.95 -6.80 2.91
N GLN A 138 2.34 -6.96 4.08
CA GLN A 138 3.03 -7.24 5.35
C GLN A 138 2.81 -8.67 5.83
N GLU A 139 1.96 -9.42 5.14
CA GLU A 139 1.50 -10.71 5.58
C GLU A 139 2.42 -11.86 5.12
N HIS A 140 3.49 -11.54 4.36
CA HIS A 140 4.47 -12.50 3.83
C HIS A 140 3.83 -13.73 3.17
N THR A 141 2.68 -13.50 2.53
CA THR A 141 1.86 -14.53 1.88
C THR A 141 1.74 -14.17 0.40
N ALA A 142 1.55 -15.18 -0.44
CA ALA A 142 1.19 -14.98 -1.84
C ALA A 142 0.01 -15.90 -2.19
N PHE A 143 -0.90 -15.38 -3.00
CA PHE A 143 -2.01 -16.14 -3.55
C PHE A 143 -1.66 -16.56 -4.98
N VAL A 144 -2.08 -17.77 -5.33
CA VAL A 144 -1.89 -18.34 -6.67
C VAL A 144 -3.25 -18.66 -7.25
N TYR A 145 -3.55 -18.09 -8.41
CA TYR A 145 -4.81 -18.25 -9.13
C TYR A 145 -4.54 -18.91 -10.47
N GLN A 146 -5.48 -19.72 -10.96
CA GLN A 146 -5.46 -20.20 -12.34
C GLN A 146 -6.04 -19.11 -13.26
N LEU A 147 -5.42 -18.94 -14.42
CA LEU A 147 -5.85 -18.01 -15.47
C LEU A 147 -7.21 -18.38 -16.08
#